data_AF-A0A7V0NUL3-F1
#
_entry.id   AF-A0A7V0NUL3-F1
#
_cell.length_a   1.000
_cell.length_b   1.000
_cell.length_c   1.000
_cell.angle_alpha   90.00
_cell.angle_beta   90.00
_cell.angle_gamma   90.00
#
_symmetry.space_group_name_H-M   'P 1'
#
loop_
_entity.id
_entity.type
_entity.pdbx_description
1 polymer ?
#
loop_
_entity_poly.entity_id
_entity_poly.type
_entity_poly.pdbx_seq_one_letter_code
_entity_poly.pdbx_strand_id
1 'polypeptide(L)'
;MGGDIDLRRAKTIGFGTEHLPIGLARDVADRVLADASRLTSGQLAARIRRLCIDVDPDDARRRYRQAVDERRLIVEPTGSGTAHLLGLDLAPDRVTAAAAKINQLARSLKTTGESRTMDQLRADVFLDLLEGTPAYTTKTRSVVEIRVDLETLANLSDHPGELAGYGPVIADIARHVTEQHQTGQWRFTVTDPDTGQPAYRGTTRRRPTTRQRRLVETRNPTC
;
A
#
# COMPACT_ATOMS: atom_id res chain seq x y z
N MET A 1 34.98 -31.53 -4.21
CA MET A 1 33.76 -31.49 -5.04
C MET A 1 33.08 -30.15 -4.80
N GLY A 2 33.22 -29.20 -5.72
CA GLY A 2 32.43 -27.97 -5.68
C GLY A 2 31.02 -28.29 -6.16
N GLY A 3 30.00 -27.90 -5.40
CA GLY A 3 28.60 -28.17 -5.79
C GLY A 3 28.20 -27.36 -7.02
N ASP A 4 27.57 -28.00 -7.99
CA ASP A 4 27.07 -27.41 -9.25
C ASP A 4 25.92 -26.39 -9.07
N ILE A 5 25.57 -26.06 -7.82
CA ILE A 5 24.41 -25.25 -7.47
C ILE A 5 24.82 -24.21 -6.43
N ASP A 6 24.60 -22.93 -6.75
CA ASP A 6 24.84 -21.84 -5.82
C ASP A 6 23.81 -21.81 -4.66
N LEU A 7 24.14 -21.04 -3.62
CA LEU A 7 23.32 -20.91 -2.41
C LEU A 7 21.89 -20.42 -2.70
N ARG A 8 21.69 -19.54 -3.70
CA ARG A 8 20.37 -19.00 -4.02
C ARG A 8 19.48 -20.10 -4.61
N ARG A 9 20.01 -20.92 -5.50
CA ARG A 9 19.31 -22.07 -6.07
C ARG A 9 19.04 -23.15 -5.03
N ALA A 10 20.01 -23.45 -4.15
CA ALA A 10 19.80 -24.39 -3.05
C ALA A 10 18.67 -23.93 -2.10
N LYS A 11 18.64 -22.64 -1.73
CA LYS A 11 17.53 -22.06 -0.95
C LYS A 11 16.19 -22.14 -1.69
N THR A 12 16.19 -21.89 -3.00
CA THR A 12 14.97 -21.98 -3.83
C THR A 12 14.38 -23.39 -3.79
N ILE A 13 15.23 -24.43 -3.86
CA ILE A 13 14.80 -25.82 -3.74
C ILE A 13 14.25 -26.10 -2.34
N GLY A 14 14.99 -25.74 -1.29
CA GLY A 14 14.58 -25.97 0.10
C GLY A 14 13.25 -25.32 0.47
N PHE A 15 13.12 -24.00 0.27
CA PHE A 15 11.87 -23.29 0.55
C PHE A 15 10.73 -23.74 -0.38
N GLY A 16 11.05 -24.10 -1.62
CA GLY A 16 10.06 -24.54 -2.60
C GLY A 16 9.43 -25.90 -2.28
N THR A 17 10.07 -26.74 -1.47
CA THR A 17 9.61 -28.10 -1.13
C THR A 17 9.29 -28.29 0.36
N GLU A 18 9.44 -27.26 1.20
CA GLU A 18 9.30 -27.36 2.66
C GLU A 18 7.92 -27.85 3.15
N HIS A 19 6.88 -27.62 2.35
CA HIS A 19 5.51 -28.02 2.65
C HIS A 19 5.23 -29.51 2.34
N LEU A 20 6.13 -30.18 1.61
CA LEU A 20 5.98 -31.58 1.26
C LEU A 20 6.58 -32.49 2.34
N PRO A 21 6.03 -33.71 2.53
CA PRO A 21 6.72 -34.75 3.27
C PRO A 21 8.11 -35.02 2.69
N ILE A 22 9.09 -35.34 3.55
CA ILE A 22 10.51 -35.45 3.17
C ILE A 22 10.78 -36.36 1.96
N GLY A 23 9.99 -37.43 1.78
CA GLY A 23 10.12 -38.32 0.63
C GLY A 23 9.77 -37.65 -0.69
N LEU A 24 8.65 -36.92 -0.74
CA LEU A 24 8.23 -36.16 -1.93
C LEU A 24 9.13 -34.93 -2.15
N ALA A 25 9.57 -34.27 -1.08
CA ALA A 25 10.52 -33.17 -1.18
C ALA A 25 11.86 -33.60 -1.82
N ARG A 26 12.36 -34.79 -1.47
CA ARG A 26 13.56 -35.39 -2.09
C ARG A 26 13.33 -35.72 -3.56
N ASP A 27 12.21 -36.35 -3.89
CA ASP A 27 11.87 -36.66 -5.29
C ASP A 27 11.80 -35.39 -6.15
N VAL A 28 11.14 -34.33 -5.67
CA VAL A 28 11.12 -33.04 -6.37
C VAL A 28 12.52 -32.44 -6.50
N ALA A 29 13.32 -32.47 -5.43
CA ALA A 29 14.70 -31.98 -5.46
C ALA A 29 15.53 -32.74 -6.52
N ASP A 30 15.54 -34.06 -6.50
CA ASP A 30 16.31 -34.89 -7.43
C ASP A 30 15.94 -34.60 -8.89
N ARG A 31 14.64 -34.41 -9.18
CA ARG A 31 14.16 -34.05 -10.52
C ARG A 31 14.60 -32.68 -11.00
N VAL A 32 14.88 -31.73 -10.11
CA VAL A 32 15.35 -30.38 -10.49
C VAL A 32 16.87 -30.24 -10.45
N LEU A 33 17.58 -31.05 -9.66
CA LEU A 33 19.03 -31.00 -9.52
C LEU A 33 19.76 -31.16 -10.87
N ALA A 34 19.26 -32.02 -11.76
CA ALA A 34 19.87 -32.28 -13.06
C ALA A 34 19.94 -31.05 -13.99
N ASP A 35 18.99 -30.12 -13.87
CA ASP A 35 18.89 -28.93 -14.71
C ASP A 35 19.04 -27.61 -13.94
N ALA A 36 19.17 -27.66 -12.61
CA ALA A 36 19.17 -26.49 -11.74
C ALA A 36 20.22 -25.44 -12.12
N SER A 37 21.40 -25.87 -12.56
CA SER A 37 22.50 -25.00 -12.98
C SER A 37 22.18 -24.18 -14.24
N ARG A 38 21.28 -24.69 -15.11
CA ARG A 38 20.87 -24.05 -16.38
C ARG A 38 19.67 -23.10 -16.23
N LEU A 39 18.95 -23.19 -15.12
CA LEU A 39 17.73 -22.41 -14.89
C LEU A 39 18.04 -21.10 -14.15
N THR A 40 17.35 -20.02 -14.51
CA THR A 40 17.28 -18.83 -13.65
C THR A 40 16.49 -19.16 -12.38
N SER A 41 16.67 -18.38 -11.31
CA SER A 41 15.93 -18.61 -10.05
C SER A 41 14.41 -18.59 -10.24
N GLY A 42 13.89 -17.74 -11.13
CA GLY A 42 12.46 -17.69 -11.46
C GLY A 42 11.98 -18.94 -12.21
N GLN A 43 12.75 -19.40 -13.20
CA GLN A 43 12.45 -20.64 -13.93
C GLN A 43 12.51 -21.86 -13.01
N LEU A 44 13.51 -21.93 -12.13
CA LEU A 44 13.65 -22.98 -11.13
C LEU A 44 12.46 -22.99 -10.16
N ALA A 45 12.08 -21.84 -9.61
CA ALA A 45 10.92 -21.74 -8.73
C ALA A 45 9.61 -22.16 -9.41
N ALA A 46 9.40 -21.79 -10.68
CA ALA A 46 8.24 -22.20 -11.45
C ALA A 46 8.24 -23.72 -11.71
N ARG A 47 9.41 -24.29 -12.03
CA ARG A 47 9.59 -25.74 -12.23
C ARG A 47 9.29 -26.51 -10.94
N ILE A 48 9.83 -26.08 -9.80
CA ILE A 48 9.58 -26.68 -8.48
C ILE A 48 8.09 -26.62 -8.17
N ARG A 49 7.45 -25.44 -8.30
CA ARG A 49 6.01 -25.29 -8.02
C ARG A 49 5.17 -26.25 -8.86
N ARG A 50 5.49 -26.40 -10.14
CA ARG A 50 4.80 -27.36 -11.02
C ARG A 50 4.99 -28.79 -10.52
N LEU A 51 6.23 -29.19 -10.23
CA LEU A 51 6.52 -30.54 -9.73
C LEU A 51 5.83 -30.82 -8.39
N CYS A 52 5.82 -29.86 -7.45
CA CYS A 52 5.11 -30.01 -6.18
C CYS A 52 3.61 -30.25 -6.39
N ILE A 53 2.98 -29.53 -7.33
CA ILE A 53 1.57 -29.75 -7.69
C ILE A 53 1.37 -31.13 -8.33
N ASP A 54 2.28 -31.56 -9.20
CA ASP A 54 2.19 -32.84 -9.90
C ASP A 54 2.35 -34.04 -8.94
N VAL A 55 3.23 -33.95 -7.92
CA VAL A 55 3.46 -35.04 -6.95
C VAL A 55 2.43 -35.10 -5.83
N ASP A 56 1.83 -33.98 -5.43
CA ASP A 56 0.73 -33.93 -4.46
C ASP A 56 -0.31 -32.85 -4.82
N PRO A 57 -1.24 -33.16 -5.74
CA PRO A 57 -2.30 -32.23 -6.12
C PRO A 57 -3.26 -31.88 -4.98
N ASP A 58 -3.44 -32.77 -4.01
CA ASP A 58 -4.37 -32.57 -2.91
C ASP A 58 -3.81 -31.63 -1.85
N ASP A 59 -2.50 -31.73 -1.57
CA ASP A 59 -1.78 -30.74 -0.79
C ASP A 59 -1.85 -29.35 -1.44
N ALA A 60 -1.59 -29.26 -2.75
CA ALA A 60 -1.73 -28.01 -3.48
C ALA A 60 -3.15 -27.41 -3.36
N ARG A 61 -4.19 -28.24 -3.46
CA ARG A 61 -5.58 -27.82 -3.24
C ARG A 61 -5.84 -27.34 -1.80
N ARG A 62 -5.35 -28.06 -0.79
CA ARG A 62 -5.52 -27.66 0.63
C ARG A 62 -4.84 -26.33 0.92
N ARG A 63 -3.57 -26.17 0.53
CA ARG A 63 -2.82 -24.92 0.73
C ARG A 63 -3.47 -23.74 0.02
N TYR A 64 -3.94 -23.93 -1.22
CA TYR A 64 -4.66 -22.87 -1.93
C TYR A 64 -5.92 -22.43 -1.16
N ARG A 65 -6.75 -23.38 -0.72
CA ARG A 65 -7.98 -23.08 0.03
C ARG A 65 -7.68 -22.36 1.34
N GLN A 66 -6.69 -22.84 2.09
CA GLN A 66 -6.27 -22.22 3.35
C GLN A 66 -5.75 -20.80 3.13
N ALA A 67 -4.83 -20.60 2.18
CA ALA A 67 -4.27 -19.29 1.88
C ALA A 67 -5.38 -18.30 1.48
N VAL A 68 -6.29 -18.73 0.59
CA VAL A 68 -7.43 -17.89 0.21
C VAL A 68 -8.33 -17.59 1.41
N ASP A 69 -8.53 -18.51 2.35
CA ASP A 69 -9.32 -18.25 3.57
C ASP A 69 -8.67 -17.19 4.48
N GLU A 70 -7.34 -17.21 4.58
CA GLU A 70 -6.51 -16.29 5.37
C GLU A 70 -6.16 -14.96 4.63
N ARG A 71 -6.69 -14.78 3.42
CA ARG A 71 -6.43 -13.61 2.57
C ARG A 71 -6.71 -12.31 3.31
N ARG A 72 -5.81 -11.34 3.19
CA ARG A 72 -5.92 -10.07 3.90
C ARG A 72 -5.28 -8.93 3.14
N LEU A 73 -5.69 -7.72 3.52
CA LEU A 73 -5.08 -6.48 3.09
C LEU A 73 -4.25 -5.94 4.26
N ILE A 74 -2.99 -5.61 4.00
CA ILE A 74 -2.09 -5.02 4.98
C ILE A 74 -1.70 -3.63 4.54
N VAL A 75 -1.72 -2.68 5.49
CA VAL A 75 -1.17 -1.33 5.34
C VAL A 75 0.01 -1.22 6.30
N GLU A 76 1.21 -0.97 5.75
CA GLU A 76 2.46 -0.87 6.53
C GLU A 76 3.13 0.47 6.27
N PRO A 77 3.22 1.37 7.27
CA PRO A 77 4.02 2.58 7.16
C PRO A 77 5.51 2.26 6.95
N THR A 78 6.19 3.07 6.16
CA THR A 78 7.65 2.99 5.94
C THR A 78 8.36 4.09 6.70
N GLY A 79 9.66 3.90 6.96
CA GLY A 79 10.50 4.93 7.59
C GLY A 79 10.68 6.22 6.77
N SER A 80 10.23 6.23 5.50
CA SER A 80 10.31 7.39 4.61
C SER A 80 9.04 8.24 4.58
N GLY A 81 8.07 7.97 5.45
CA GLY A 81 6.79 8.69 5.45
C GLY A 81 5.85 8.28 4.31
N THR A 82 6.05 7.09 3.74
CA THR A 82 5.14 6.46 2.77
C THR A 82 4.50 5.21 3.38
N ALA A 83 3.53 4.58 2.70
CA ALA A 83 2.95 3.31 3.13
C ALA A 83 3.03 2.25 2.02
N HIS A 84 3.20 1.00 2.40
CA HIS A 84 2.89 -0.14 1.54
C HIS A 84 1.42 -0.53 1.70
N LEU A 85 0.77 -0.86 0.58
CA LEU A 85 -0.54 -1.48 0.55
C LEU A 85 -0.41 -2.86 -0.12
N LEU A 86 -0.53 -3.93 0.66
CA LEU A 86 -0.23 -5.30 0.24
C LEU A 86 -1.48 -6.17 0.32
N GLY A 87 -1.84 -6.79 -0.80
CA GLY A 87 -2.81 -7.87 -0.84
C GLY A 87 -2.10 -9.21 -0.67
N LEU A 88 -2.41 -9.95 0.39
CA LEU A 88 -1.80 -11.24 0.69
C LEU A 88 -2.79 -12.38 0.41
N ASP A 89 -2.24 -13.49 -0.11
CA ASP A 89 -2.95 -14.76 -0.33
C ASP A 89 -4.23 -14.63 -1.18
N LEU A 90 -4.21 -13.66 -2.12
CA LEU A 90 -5.31 -13.40 -3.04
C LEU A 90 -5.38 -14.46 -4.15
N ALA A 91 -6.60 -14.70 -4.65
CA ALA A 91 -6.82 -15.62 -5.77
C ALA A 91 -6.04 -15.14 -7.02
N PRO A 92 -5.20 -16.00 -7.64
CA PRO A 92 -4.23 -15.58 -8.64
C PRO A 92 -4.88 -15.06 -9.92
N ASP A 93 -6.01 -15.63 -10.33
CA ASP A 93 -6.82 -15.16 -11.46
C ASP A 93 -7.30 -13.71 -11.27
N ARG A 94 -7.75 -13.38 -10.05
CA ARG A 94 -8.20 -12.03 -9.69
C ARG A 94 -7.04 -11.04 -9.66
N VAL A 95 -5.89 -11.45 -9.11
CA VAL A 95 -4.67 -10.63 -9.08
C VAL A 95 -4.17 -10.35 -10.49
N THR A 96 -4.11 -11.37 -11.35
CA THR A 96 -3.69 -11.22 -12.76
C THR A 96 -4.63 -10.28 -13.51
N ALA A 97 -5.94 -10.40 -13.35
CA ALA A 97 -6.90 -9.50 -13.97
C ALA A 97 -6.75 -8.05 -13.48
N ALA A 98 -6.60 -7.84 -12.17
CA ALA A 98 -6.38 -6.51 -11.59
C ALA A 98 -5.08 -5.88 -12.09
N ALA A 99 -3.97 -6.63 -12.08
CA ALA A 99 -2.68 -6.18 -12.57
C ALA A 99 -2.71 -5.85 -14.06
N ALA A 100 -3.41 -6.65 -14.87
CA ALA A 100 -3.60 -6.37 -16.30
C ALA A 100 -4.38 -5.05 -16.51
N LYS A 101 -5.45 -4.82 -15.75
CA LYS A 101 -6.22 -3.57 -15.80
C LYS A 101 -5.36 -2.35 -15.44
N ILE A 102 -4.60 -2.43 -14.34
CA ILE A 102 -3.68 -1.36 -13.92
C ILE A 102 -2.65 -1.07 -15.02
N ASN A 103 -2.04 -2.13 -15.58
CA ASN A 103 -1.06 -1.99 -16.65
C ASN A 103 -1.65 -1.34 -17.91
N GLN A 104 -2.86 -1.72 -18.31
CA GLN A 104 -3.52 -1.16 -19.49
C GLN A 104 -3.82 0.33 -19.30
N LEU A 105 -4.38 0.71 -18.14
CA LEU A 105 -4.67 2.10 -17.81
C LEU A 105 -3.38 2.94 -17.73
N ALA A 106 -2.36 2.45 -17.03
CA ALA A 106 -1.07 3.15 -16.93
C ALA A 106 -0.42 3.36 -18.32
N ARG A 107 -0.50 2.37 -19.22
CA ARG A 107 -0.02 2.52 -20.60
C ARG A 107 -0.82 3.57 -21.38
N SER A 108 -2.12 3.66 -21.17
CA SER A 108 -2.96 4.68 -21.83
C SER A 108 -2.61 6.11 -21.41
N LEU A 109 -2.09 6.28 -20.19
CA LEU A 109 -1.62 7.58 -19.69
C LEU A 109 -0.24 7.96 -20.22
N LYS A 110 0.55 7.00 -20.72
CA LYS A 110 1.92 7.23 -21.17
C LYS A 110 1.94 7.84 -22.58
N THR A 111 1.52 9.09 -22.69
CA THR A 111 1.49 9.87 -23.94
C THR A 111 2.70 10.80 -24.08
N THR A 112 2.85 11.44 -25.25
CA THR A 112 3.87 12.49 -25.43
C THR A 112 3.66 13.62 -24.42
N GLY A 113 4.71 13.95 -23.66
CA GLY A 113 4.65 14.93 -22.57
C GLY A 113 4.47 14.32 -21.18
N GLU A 114 4.17 13.02 -21.06
CA GLU A 114 4.09 12.34 -19.76
C GLU A 114 5.49 12.00 -19.23
N SER A 115 5.92 12.71 -18.19
CA SER A 115 7.25 12.60 -17.58
C SER A 115 7.36 11.49 -16.53
N ARG A 116 6.24 11.07 -15.90
CA ARG A 116 6.25 10.02 -14.86
C ARG A 116 6.70 8.68 -15.41
N THR A 117 7.38 7.89 -14.59
CA THR A 117 7.77 6.52 -14.95
C THR A 117 6.55 5.62 -15.06
N MET A 118 6.70 4.48 -15.75
CA MET A 118 5.61 3.50 -15.83
C MET A 118 5.20 2.96 -14.45
N ASP A 119 6.13 2.88 -13.49
CA ASP A 119 5.82 2.41 -12.14
C ASP A 119 5.06 3.47 -11.33
N GLN A 120 5.41 4.75 -11.48
CA GLN A 120 4.63 5.85 -10.91
C GLN A 120 3.18 5.85 -11.45
N LEU A 121 3.01 5.71 -12.77
CA LEU A 121 1.67 5.65 -13.37
C LEU A 121 0.85 4.45 -12.89
N ARG A 122 1.47 3.28 -12.70
CA ARG A 122 0.79 2.10 -12.14
C ARG A 122 0.38 2.31 -10.69
N ALA A 123 1.22 2.94 -9.89
CA ALA A 123 0.93 3.25 -8.49
C ALA A 123 -0.24 4.23 -8.37
N ASP A 124 -0.25 5.30 -9.19
CA ASP A 124 -1.33 6.28 -9.24
C ASP A 124 -2.65 5.62 -9.66
N VAL A 125 -2.65 4.84 -10.75
CA VAL A 125 -3.83 4.09 -11.23
C VAL A 125 -4.33 3.10 -10.18
N PHE A 126 -3.43 2.44 -9.46
CA PHE A 126 -3.79 1.50 -8.42
C PHE A 126 -4.57 2.16 -7.28
N LEU A 127 -4.11 3.33 -6.80
CA LEU A 127 -4.81 4.10 -5.78
C LEU A 127 -6.12 4.68 -6.31
N ASP A 128 -6.11 5.27 -7.50
CA ASP A 128 -7.31 5.85 -8.14
C ASP A 128 -8.45 4.83 -8.28
N LEU A 129 -8.12 3.59 -8.64
CA LEU A 129 -9.10 2.51 -8.75
C LEU A 129 -9.70 2.11 -7.39
N LEU A 130 -8.91 2.12 -6.32
CA LEU A 130 -9.35 1.75 -4.97
C LEU A 130 -10.13 2.87 -4.28
N GLU A 131 -9.76 4.12 -4.55
CA GLU A 131 -10.45 5.31 -4.04
C GLU A 131 -11.75 5.61 -4.79
N GLY A 132 -11.99 4.93 -5.92
CA GLY A 132 -13.17 5.16 -6.75
C GLY A 132 -13.13 6.52 -7.44
N THR A 133 -11.94 7.01 -7.79
CA THR A 133 -11.75 8.25 -8.55
C THR A 133 -12.60 8.17 -9.83
N PRO A 134 -13.46 9.17 -10.10
CA PRO A 134 -14.49 9.10 -11.15
C PRO A 134 -13.92 8.98 -12.57
N ALA A 135 -12.61 9.20 -12.75
CA ALA A 135 -11.92 8.90 -14.00
C ALA A 135 -11.97 7.41 -14.36
N TYR A 136 -12.20 6.50 -13.39
CA TYR A 136 -12.05 5.06 -13.63
C TYR A 136 -13.16 4.13 -13.08
N THR A 137 -13.99 4.51 -12.08
CA THR A 137 -15.22 3.77 -11.68
C THR A 137 -16.23 4.63 -10.88
N THR A 138 -17.45 4.13 -10.65
CA THR A 138 -18.55 4.80 -9.94
C THR A 138 -18.25 5.05 -8.45
N LYS A 139 -18.25 6.33 -8.06
CA LYS A 139 -17.96 6.90 -6.72
C LYS A 139 -18.41 6.05 -5.52
N THR A 140 -17.44 5.57 -4.75
CA THR A 140 -17.57 5.46 -3.29
C THR A 140 -16.70 6.56 -2.68
N ARG A 141 -17.22 7.37 -1.76
CA ARG A 141 -16.42 8.42 -1.10
C ARG A 141 -15.66 7.79 0.07
N SER A 142 -14.33 7.69 -0.02
CA SER A 142 -13.47 7.41 1.12
C SER A 142 -13.47 8.61 2.09
N VAL A 143 -13.51 8.33 3.40
CA VAL A 143 -13.41 9.34 4.45
C VAL A 143 -11.99 9.28 5.01
N VAL A 144 -11.21 10.33 4.78
CA VAL A 144 -9.85 10.48 5.31
C VAL A 144 -9.90 11.37 6.55
N GLU A 145 -9.47 10.88 7.71
CA GLU A 145 -9.32 11.67 8.94
C GLU A 145 -7.86 12.05 9.13
N ILE A 146 -7.58 13.35 9.19
CA ILE A 146 -6.25 13.91 9.47
C ILE A 146 -6.34 14.92 10.62
N ARG A 147 -5.33 14.92 11.51
CA ARG A 147 -5.16 15.88 12.60
C ARG A 147 -3.84 16.60 12.38
N VAL A 148 -3.84 17.92 12.39
CA VAL A 148 -2.64 18.71 12.09
C VAL A 148 -2.82 20.11 12.69
N ASP A 149 -1.72 20.70 13.13
CA ASP A 149 -1.71 22.04 13.71
C ASP A 149 -2.10 23.09 12.68
N LEU A 150 -2.79 24.13 13.15
CA LEU A 150 -3.23 25.22 12.29
C LEU A 150 -2.03 25.99 11.71
N GLU A 151 -0.93 26.10 12.45
CA GLU A 151 0.31 26.73 11.99
C GLU A 151 0.93 25.96 10.82
N THR A 152 0.97 24.63 10.92
CA THR A 152 1.43 23.76 9.83
C THR A 152 0.55 23.93 8.60
N LEU A 153 -0.77 23.94 8.78
CA LEU A 153 -1.70 24.20 7.67
C LEU A 153 -1.61 25.63 7.10
N ALA A 154 -1.12 26.59 7.88
CA ALA A 154 -0.96 27.98 7.46
C ALA A 154 0.41 28.26 6.84
N ASN A 155 1.28 27.25 6.67
CA ASN A 155 2.68 27.41 6.27
C ASN A 155 3.48 28.31 7.24
N LEU A 156 3.14 28.28 8.52
CA LEU A 156 3.85 29.02 9.58
C LEU A 156 4.79 28.12 10.39
N SER A 157 4.60 26.80 10.32
CA SER A 157 5.45 25.79 10.94
C SER A 157 5.53 24.53 10.07
N ASP A 158 6.49 23.66 10.37
CA ASP A 158 6.65 22.33 9.74
C ASP A 158 6.42 21.18 10.74
N HIS A 159 5.59 21.41 11.76
CA HIS A 159 5.18 20.35 12.69
C HIS A 159 4.42 19.24 11.94
N PRO A 160 4.64 17.96 12.29
CA PRO A 160 3.99 16.83 11.63
C PRO A 160 2.47 16.84 11.83
N GLY A 161 1.74 16.25 10.89
CA GLY A 161 0.34 15.87 11.04
C GLY A 161 0.19 14.41 11.43
N GLU A 162 -1.01 13.98 11.78
CA GLU A 162 -1.39 12.61 12.15
C GLU A 162 -2.53 12.15 11.24
N LEU A 163 -2.30 11.11 10.44
CA LEU A 163 -3.29 10.52 9.54
C LEU A 163 -3.89 9.26 10.18
N ALA A 164 -5.22 9.25 10.40
CA ALA A 164 -5.88 8.17 11.12
C ALA A 164 -5.70 6.82 10.42
N GLY A 165 -5.24 5.80 11.17
CA GLY A 165 -4.93 4.47 10.64
C GLY A 165 -3.55 4.34 9.98
N TYR A 166 -2.83 5.45 9.78
CA TYR A 166 -1.45 5.47 9.26
C TYR A 166 -0.43 5.89 10.33
N GLY A 167 -0.68 7.00 11.04
CA GLY A 167 0.26 7.60 12.01
C GLY A 167 0.80 8.96 11.57
N PRO A 168 1.97 9.39 12.08
CA PRO A 168 2.51 10.71 11.79
C PRO A 168 2.96 10.86 10.33
N VAL A 169 2.60 11.97 9.71
CA VAL A 169 2.96 12.39 8.35
C VAL A 169 3.67 13.74 8.36
N ILE A 170 4.57 13.98 7.40
CA ILE A 170 5.23 15.27 7.26
C ILE A 170 4.24 16.39 6.93
N ALA A 171 4.61 17.64 7.23
CA ALA A 171 3.80 18.84 7.01
C ALA A 171 3.26 18.95 5.58
N ASP A 172 4.09 18.67 4.57
CA ASP A 172 3.70 18.71 3.16
C ASP A 172 2.59 17.72 2.81
N ILE A 173 2.68 16.49 3.33
CA ILE A 173 1.63 15.47 3.15
C ILE A 173 0.36 15.89 3.88
N ALA A 174 0.48 16.45 5.08
CA ALA A 174 -0.68 16.93 5.83
C ALA A 174 -1.42 18.06 5.08
N ARG A 175 -0.68 18.99 4.49
CA ARG A 175 -1.22 20.06 3.62
C ARG A 175 -1.84 19.48 2.35
N HIS A 176 -1.15 18.55 1.69
CA HIS A 176 -1.63 17.93 0.45
C HIS A 176 -2.95 17.19 0.63
N VAL A 177 -3.06 16.34 1.65
CA VAL A 177 -4.29 15.60 1.98
C VAL A 177 -5.44 16.57 2.29
N THR A 178 -5.14 17.61 3.07
CA THR A 178 -6.07 18.70 3.40
C THR A 178 -6.59 19.41 2.12
N GLU A 179 -5.72 19.66 1.14
CA GLU A 179 -6.06 20.35 -0.11
C GLU A 179 -6.85 19.50 -1.10
N GLN A 180 -6.57 18.19 -1.17
CA GLN A 180 -7.26 17.23 -2.03
C GLN A 180 -8.72 16.99 -1.59
N HIS A 181 -8.99 17.01 -0.28
CA HIS A 181 -10.30 16.64 0.29
C HIS A 181 -11.20 17.83 0.67
N GLN A 182 -11.34 18.83 -0.23
CA GLN A 182 -12.11 20.05 0.04
C GLN A 182 -13.62 19.82 0.24
N THR A 183 -14.17 18.71 -0.27
CA THR A 183 -15.60 18.39 -0.17
C THR A 183 -15.97 17.56 1.07
N GLY A 184 -14.99 17.24 1.91
CA GLY A 184 -15.18 16.51 3.17
C GLY A 184 -15.78 17.35 4.29
N GLN A 185 -16.25 16.70 5.36
CA GLN A 185 -16.63 17.38 6.60
C GLN A 185 -15.38 17.63 7.43
N TRP A 186 -15.08 18.90 7.71
CA TRP A 186 -13.95 19.30 8.53
C TRP A 186 -14.41 19.41 9.97
N ARG A 187 -13.76 18.68 10.87
CA ARG A 187 -13.91 18.89 12.31
C ARG A 187 -12.62 19.53 12.81
N PHE A 188 -12.74 20.69 13.44
CA PHE A 188 -11.59 21.38 14.02
C PHE A 188 -11.81 21.62 15.51
N THR A 189 -10.71 21.53 16.25
CA THR A 189 -10.63 21.93 17.63
C THR A 189 -9.56 23.01 17.70
N VAL A 190 -9.93 24.19 18.20
CA VAL A 190 -8.98 25.23 18.55
C VAL A 190 -8.62 25.01 20.00
N THR A 191 -7.33 24.82 20.26
CA THR A 191 -6.77 24.72 21.61
C THR A 191 -6.16 26.04 22.03
N ASP A 192 -6.28 26.34 23.30
CA ASP A 192 -5.58 27.43 23.96
C ASP A 192 -4.08 27.07 24.05
N PRO A 193 -3.18 27.97 23.63
CA PRO A 193 -1.75 27.66 23.50
C PRO A 193 -1.04 27.48 24.86
N ASP A 194 -1.50 28.13 25.92
CA ASP A 194 -0.86 28.12 27.24
C ASP A 194 -1.33 26.96 28.11
N THR A 195 -2.59 26.55 27.93
CA THR A 195 -3.22 25.50 28.75
C THR A 195 -3.41 24.18 28.00
N GLY A 196 -3.30 24.18 26.66
CA GLY A 196 -3.62 23.04 25.80
C GLY A 196 -5.10 22.65 25.81
N GLN A 197 -5.96 23.40 26.50
CA GLN A 197 -7.38 23.08 26.64
C GLN A 197 -8.16 23.45 25.38
N PRO A 198 -9.17 22.66 24.98
CA PRO A 198 -9.98 22.95 23.80
C PRO A 198 -10.86 24.18 24.05
N ALA A 199 -10.48 25.33 23.48
CA ALA A 199 -11.22 26.59 23.56
C ALA A 199 -12.45 26.59 22.63
N TYR A 200 -12.40 25.89 21.50
CA TYR A 200 -13.52 25.85 20.55
C TYR A 200 -13.54 24.55 19.74
N ARG A 201 -14.73 24.01 19.46
CA ARG A 201 -14.93 22.91 18.49
C ARG A 201 -15.96 23.31 17.47
N GLY A 202 -15.71 22.99 16.21
CA GLY A 202 -16.63 23.29 15.12
C GLY A 202 -16.59 22.27 14.01
N THR A 203 -17.64 22.26 13.19
CA THR A 203 -17.66 21.58 11.91
C THR A 203 -17.78 22.59 10.79
N THR A 204 -16.94 22.50 9.77
CA THR A 204 -17.05 23.32 8.56
C THR A 204 -17.02 22.45 7.31
N ARG A 205 -17.62 22.93 6.23
CA ARG A 205 -17.53 22.30 4.89
C ARG A 205 -16.48 22.98 4.01
N ARG A 206 -15.75 23.97 4.55
CA ARG A 206 -14.72 24.76 3.86
C ARG A 206 -13.58 25.08 4.82
N ARG A 207 -12.34 25.09 4.32
CA ARG A 207 -11.15 25.59 5.04
C ARG A 207 -11.49 26.90 5.76
N PRO A 208 -11.32 26.98 7.10
CA PRO A 208 -11.56 28.21 7.84
C PRO A 208 -10.80 29.37 7.20
N THR A 209 -11.53 30.44 6.86
CA THR A 209 -10.95 31.61 6.20
C THR A 209 -10.12 32.44 7.18
N THR A 210 -9.17 33.24 6.67
CA THR A 210 -8.38 34.21 7.45
C THR A 210 -9.27 35.13 8.30
N ARG A 211 -10.50 35.43 7.84
CA ARG A 211 -11.49 36.22 8.58
C ARG A 211 -12.06 35.47 9.80
N GLN A 212 -12.30 34.17 9.68
CA GLN A 212 -12.76 33.32 10.79
C GLN A 212 -11.65 33.09 11.81
N ARG A 213 -10.39 33.05 11.37
CA ARG A 213 -9.20 33.03 12.24
C ARG A 213 -9.11 34.31 13.08
N ARG A 214 -9.21 35.48 12.45
CA ARG A 214 -9.24 36.76 13.16
C ARG A 214 -10.39 36.86 14.15
N LEU A 215 -11.58 36.34 13.83
CA LEU A 215 -12.72 36.40 14.74
C LEU A 215 -12.47 35.63 16.06
N VAL A 216 -11.68 34.55 16.02
CA VAL A 216 -11.27 33.80 17.22
C VAL A 216 -10.14 34.53 17.94
N GLU A 217 -9.14 35.03 17.22
CA GLU A 217 -8.05 35.88 17.78
C GLU A 217 -8.61 37.16 18.44
N THR A 218 -9.70 37.73 17.93
CA THR A 218 -10.31 38.96 18.49
C THR A 218 -11.24 38.67 19.68
N ARG A 219 -11.69 37.42 19.87
CA ARG A 219 -12.59 37.03 20.96
C ARG A 219 -11.86 36.59 22.23
N ASN A 220 -10.58 36.20 22.14
CA ASN A 220 -9.72 35.91 23.29
C ASN A 220 -8.44 36.77 23.21
N PRO A 221 -8.49 38.07 23.58
CA PRO A 221 -7.33 38.93 23.59
C PRO A 221 -6.71 38.91 25.00
N THR A 222 -5.77 38.00 25.27
CA THR A 222 -4.73 38.01 26.35
C THR A 222 -4.40 36.56 26.75
N CYS A 223 -3.19 36.16 27.14
CA CYS A 223 -1.86 36.76 27.19
C CYS A 223 -0.87 35.61 27.44
#